data_AF-A0AAE1WJK7-F1
#
_entry.id   AF-A0AAE1WJK7-F1
#
_cell.length_a   1.000
_cell.length_b   1.000
_cell.length_c   1.000
_cell.angle_alpha   90.00
_cell.angle_beta   90.00
_cell.angle_gamma   90.00
#
_symmetry.space_group_name_H-M   'P 1'
#
loop_
_entity.id
_entity.type
_entity.pdbx_description
1 polymer ?
#
loop_
_entity_poly.entity_id
_entity_poly.type
_entity_poly.pdbx_seq_one_letter_code
_entity_poly.pdbx_strand_id
1 'polypeptide(L)'
;MGEKPEVLDAVLKETVDLENIPIEEVLENLRCSREGLTTEAAQERLAIFGHNKLEEKKGAITKRMTAIEEMAGMDVLCSDKTGTLTLNKLTVDKNLIEVFAKGVDADTVVLMAARASRTENQDAIDAAIVGMLADPKEARAGIREVHFLPFNPTDKRTALTYIDGEGKMHRVSKGAPEQILNLAHNKSEIERREVPEGTKESAGGPWQFIGDQLAIGKETGRRLGMGTNMYPSSALLGQNKDESIAALPVDELIEKADGFAASSLVPFHVFLNLKLTVQL
;
A
#
# COMPACT_ATOMS: atom_id res chain seq x y z
N MET A 1 36.33 -4.63 -49.62
CA MET A 1 35.70 -3.29 -49.63
C MET A 1 34.17 -3.40 -49.41
N GLY A 2 33.75 -4.28 -48.50
CA GLY A 2 32.39 -4.37 -47.95
C GLY A 2 32.48 -4.26 -46.43
N GLU A 3 31.37 -4.20 -45.70
CA GLU A 3 31.25 -4.10 -44.22
C GLU A 3 31.19 -2.67 -43.62
N LYS A 4 30.54 -1.70 -44.29
CA LYS A 4 30.40 -0.33 -43.75
C LYS A 4 29.30 -0.14 -42.66
N PRO A 5 28.13 -0.82 -42.65
CA PRO A 5 27.08 -0.60 -41.62
C PRO A 5 26.93 -1.70 -40.55
N GLU A 6 27.44 -2.92 -40.78
CA GLU A 6 27.03 -4.10 -40.01
C GLU A 6 27.56 -4.15 -38.57
N VAL A 7 28.78 -3.67 -38.32
CA VAL A 7 29.41 -3.70 -36.99
C VAL A 7 28.73 -2.74 -36.00
N LEU A 8 28.36 -1.54 -36.44
CA LEU A 8 27.68 -0.55 -35.59
C LEU A 8 26.22 -0.95 -35.33
N ASP A 9 25.58 -1.63 -36.28
CA ASP A 9 24.23 -2.18 -36.11
C ASP A 9 24.22 -3.39 -35.13
N ALA A 10 25.29 -4.18 -35.11
CA ALA A 10 25.50 -5.25 -34.13
C ALA A 10 25.70 -4.72 -32.70
N VAL A 11 26.41 -3.59 -32.55
CA VAL A 11 26.54 -2.86 -31.28
C VAL A 11 25.19 -2.28 -30.82
N LEU A 12 24.40 -1.71 -31.73
CA LEU A 12 23.04 -1.23 -31.47
C LEU A 12 22.10 -2.33 -30.96
N LYS A 13 22.29 -3.57 -31.39
CA LYS A 13 21.50 -4.74 -31.00
C LYS A 13 22.03 -5.45 -29.75
N GLU A 14 22.99 -4.84 -29.03
CA GLU A 14 23.65 -5.39 -27.84
C GLU A 14 24.29 -6.78 -28.08
N THR A 15 24.61 -7.12 -29.33
CA THR A 15 25.20 -8.43 -29.67
C THR A 15 26.71 -8.49 -29.45
N VAL A 16 27.32 -7.36 -29.07
CA VAL A 16 28.75 -7.22 -28.78
C VAL A 16 28.87 -6.80 -27.31
N ASP A 17 29.52 -7.64 -26.50
CA ASP A 17 29.79 -7.36 -25.09
C ASP A 17 30.98 -6.40 -24.98
N LEU A 18 30.68 -5.11 -24.85
CA LEU A 18 31.68 -4.05 -24.76
C LEU A 18 32.31 -3.94 -23.36
N GLU A 19 31.73 -4.58 -22.33
CA GLU A 19 32.17 -4.44 -20.94
C GLU A 19 33.39 -5.31 -20.62
N ASN A 20 33.55 -6.42 -21.36
CA ASN A 20 34.55 -7.45 -21.07
C ASN A 20 35.66 -7.57 -22.12
N ILE A 21 35.73 -6.66 -23.09
CA ILE A 21 36.76 -6.66 -24.15
C ILE A 21 37.86 -5.62 -23.91
N PRO A 22 39.10 -5.85 -24.40
CA PRO A 22 40.19 -4.89 -24.33
C PRO A 22 39.85 -3.55 -24.99
N ILE A 23 40.39 -2.44 -24.46
CA ILE A 23 40.05 -1.09 -24.93
C ILE A 23 40.39 -0.86 -26.40
N GLU A 24 41.44 -1.51 -26.92
CA GLU A 24 41.80 -1.47 -28.34
C GLU A 24 40.69 -2.07 -29.21
N GLU A 25 40.09 -3.17 -28.76
CA GLU A 25 38.99 -3.86 -29.44
C GLU A 25 37.68 -3.08 -29.31
N VAL A 26 37.45 -2.41 -28.16
CA VAL A 26 36.35 -1.43 -28.00
C VAL A 26 36.47 -0.32 -29.03
N LEU A 27 37.68 0.25 -29.20
CA LEU A 27 37.93 1.34 -30.12
C LEU A 27 37.77 0.90 -31.59
N GLU A 28 38.16 -0.32 -31.94
CA GLU A 28 37.92 -0.90 -33.26
C GLU A 28 36.42 -1.15 -33.52
N ASN A 29 35.72 -1.79 -32.58
CA ASN A 29 34.29 -2.10 -32.69
C ASN A 29 33.43 -0.82 -32.75
N LEU A 30 33.77 0.18 -31.93
CA LEU A 30 33.14 1.49 -31.94
C LEU A 30 33.75 2.43 -32.98
N ARG A 31 34.71 1.98 -33.80
CA ARG A 31 35.42 2.76 -34.83
C ARG A 31 35.90 4.14 -34.38
N CYS A 32 36.37 4.26 -33.15
CA CYS A 32 36.93 5.50 -32.59
C CYS A 32 38.44 5.39 -32.40
N SER A 33 39.11 6.53 -32.28
CA SER A 33 40.50 6.59 -31.88
C SER A 33 40.61 7.01 -30.42
N ARG A 34 41.79 6.84 -29.82
CA ARG A 34 42.09 7.36 -28.47
C ARG A 34 42.00 8.89 -28.36
N GLU A 35 42.01 9.59 -29.50
CA GLU A 35 41.86 11.05 -29.59
C GLU A 35 40.38 11.48 -29.69
N GLY A 36 39.46 10.51 -29.72
CA GLY A 36 38.03 10.74 -29.76
C GLY A 36 37.45 10.73 -31.18
N LEU A 37 36.36 11.47 -31.37
CA LEU A 37 35.63 11.54 -32.63
C LEU A 37 35.80 12.91 -33.29
N THR A 38 35.86 12.91 -34.62
CA THR A 38 35.68 14.15 -35.38
C THR A 38 34.22 14.60 -35.32
N THR A 39 33.99 15.89 -35.55
CA THR A 39 32.65 16.49 -35.52
C THR A 39 31.71 15.83 -36.53
N GLU A 40 32.21 15.47 -37.73
CA GLU A 40 31.39 14.76 -38.72
C GLU A 40 31.04 13.34 -38.25
N ALA A 41 32.00 12.60 -37.70
CA ALA A 41 31.76 11.24 -37.19
C ALA A 41 30.82 11.23 -35.98
N ALA A 42 30.85 12.28 -35.16
CA ALA A 42 29.91 12.46 -34.06
C ALA A 42 28.47 12.71 -34.56
N GLN A 43 28.30 13.51 -35.63
CA GLN A 43 26.98 13.73 -36.25
C GLN A 43 26.41 12.46 -36.91
N GLU A 44 27.25 11.68 -37.59
CA GLU A 44 26.83 10.39 -38.15
C GLU A 44 26.41 9.42 -37.05
N ARG A 45 27.12 9.38 -35.91
CA ARG A 45 26.74 8.54 -34.77
C ARG A 45 25.47 9.01 -34.09
N LEU A 46 25.25 10.32 -33.99
CA LEU A 46 23.98 10.88 -33.51
C LEU A 46 22.79 10.44 -34.37
N ALA A 47 22.99 10.27 -35.68
CA ALA A 47 21.95 9.76 -36.57
C ALA A 47 21.72 8.24 -36.41
N ILE A 48 22.76 7.48 -36.06
CA ILE A 48 22.72 6.00 -35.93
C ILE A 48 22.22 5.58 -34.54
N PHE A 49 22.80 6.11 -33.48
CA PHE A 49 22.50 5.75 -32.08
C PHE A 49 21.45 6.66 -31.43
N GLY A 50 21.11 7.78 -32.08
CA GLY A 50 20.27 8.83 -31.50
C GLY A 50 21.03 9.69 -30.49
N HIS A 51 20.33 10.67 -29.91
CA HIS A 51 20.81 11.33 -28.69
C HIS A 51 20.92 10.31 -27.56
N ASN A 52 21.85 10.49 -26.62
CA ASN A 52 21.88 9.76 -25.35
C ASN A 52 20.53 9.92 -24.67
N LYS A 53 19.64 8.98 -24.95
CA LYS A 53 18.28 8.94 -24.44
C LYS A 53 18.36 7.91 -23.34
N LEU A 54 18.25 8.36 -22.09
CA LEU A 54 17.75 7.48 -21.06
C LEU A 54 16.38 7.04 -21.58
N GLU A 55 16.30 5.83 -22.12
CA GLU A 55 15.01 5.28 -22.51
C GLU A 55 14.13 5.36 -21.27
N GLU A 56 13.08 6.20 -21.33
CA GLU A 56 12.06 6.31 -20.30
C GLU A 56 11.33 4.97 -20.21
N LYS A 57 11.94 4.00 -19.53
CA LYS A 57 11.25 2.83 -19.04
C LYS A 57 10.45 3.29 -17.81
N LYS A 58 9.30 3.88 -18.11
CA LYS A 58 8.13 4.11 -17.23
C LYS A 58 8.39 4.93 -15.96
N GLY A 59 8.13 6.24 -16.05
CA GLY A 59 7.22 6.88 -15.07
C GLY A 59 7.80 7.84 -14.02
N ALA A 60 9.10 8.14 -13.97
CA ALA A 60 9.64 9.12 -13.03
C ALA A 60 9.80 10.50 -13.69
N ILE A 61 8.99 11.49 -13.28
CA ILE A 61 9.10 12.87 -13.78
C ILE A 61 10.01 13.68 -12.85
N THR A 62 11.23 13.93 -13.28
CA THR A 62 12.21 14.73 -12.54
C THR A 62 11.91 16.23 -12.68
N LYS A 63 11.36 16.85 -11.63
CA LYS A 63 11.06 18.31 -11.63
C LYS A 63 12.30 19.20 -11.44
N ARG A 64 13.36 18.68 -10.82
CA ARG A 64 14.61 19.41 -10.50
C ARG A 64 15.79 18.60 -11.00
N MET A 65 16.58 19.14 -11.92
CA MET A 65 17.75 18.44 -12.47
C MET A 65 18.82 18.12 -11.40
N THR A 66 18.91 18.93 -10.34
CA THR A 66 19.79 18.67 -9.18
C THR A 66 19.42 17.40 -8.42
N ALA A 67 18.17 16.92 -8.55
CA ALA A 67 17.75 15.67 -7.91
C ALA A 67 18.48 14.45 -8.47
N ILE A 68 19.08 14.54 -9.66
CA ILE A 68 19.83 13.42 -10.25
C ILE A 68 21.10 13.14 -9.43
N GLU A 69 21.83 14.19 -9.04
CA GLU A 69 23.03 14.06 -8.21
C GLU A 69 22.65 13.59 -6.79
N GLU A 70 21.58 14.14 -6.22
CA GLU A 70 21.05 13.71 -4.91
C GLU A 70 20.63 12.23 -4.92
N MET A 71 19.98 11.76 -6.00
CA MET A 71 19.60 10.35 -6.14
C MET A 71 20.80 9.43 -6.35
N ALA A 72 21.84 9.88 -7.05
CA ALA A 72 23.05 9.09 -7.27
C ALA A 72 23.85 8.86 -5.98
N GLY A 73 23.79 9.80 -5.03
CA GLY A 73 24.43 9.69 -3.71
C GLY A 73 23.50 9.20 -2.60
N MET A 74 22.34 8.63 -2.91
CA MET A 74 21.35 8.24 -1.90
C MET A 74 21.69 6.89 -1.27
N ASP A 75 21.98 6.89 0.04
CA ASP A 75 22.26 5.66 0.81
C ASP A 75 21.00 5.03 1.44
N VAL A 76 19.99 5.85 1.78
CA VAL A 76 18.77 5.41 2.47
C VAL A 76 17.53 5.95 1.77
N LEU A 77 16.61 5.06 1.41
CA LEU A 77 15.32 5.39 0.81
C LEU A 77 14.18 5.07 1.79
N CYS A 78 13.59 6.10 2.39
CA CYS A 78 12.37 5.95 3.16
C CYS A 78 11.15 5.94 2.23
N SER A 79 10.46 4.80 2.11
CA SER A 79 9.30 4.65 1.25
C SER A 79 8.01 4.48 2.06
N ASP A 80 6.94 5.16 1.63
CA ASP A 80 5.63 5.00 2.24
C ASP A 80 5.02 3.63 1.89
N LYS A 81 4.53 2.92 2.91
CA LYS A 81 3.88 1.61 2.71
C LYS A 81 2.65 1.71 1.81
N THR A 82 1.73 2.62 2.15
CA THR A 82 0.44 2.75 1.46
C THR A 82 0.60 3.69 0.28
N GLY A 83 0.36 3.18 -0.93
CA GLY A 83 0.43 3.97 -2.17
C GLY A 83 1.79 3.97 -2.88
N THR A 84 2.87 3.47 -2.24
CA THR A 84 4.15 3.20 -2.92
C THR A 84 4.48 1.70 -2.92
N LEU A 85 4.64 1.07 -1.75
CA LEU A 85 4.99 -0.35 -1.67
C LEU A 85 3.81 -1.30 -1.94
N THR A 86 2.58 -0.83 -1.69
CA THR A 86 1.36 -1.63 -1.84
C THR A 86 0.48 -1.11 -2.97
N LEU A 87 -0.15 -2.02 -3.71
CA LEU A 87 -0.90 -1.72 -4.93
C LEU A 87 -2.23 -0.96 -4.72
N ASN A 88 -2.54 -0.51 -3.50
CA ASN A 88 -3.83 0.11 -3.12
C ASN A 88 -5.07 -0.60 -3.74
N LYS A 89 -4.94 -1.91 -3.99
CA LYS A 89 -5.95 -2.81 -4.54
C LYS A 89 -6.24 -3.81 -3.44
N LEU A 90 -7.27 -3.49 -2.68
CA LEU A 90 -7.60 -4.23 -1.47
C LEU A 90 -8.54 -5.37 -1.82
N THR A 91 -8.35 -6.49 -1.16
CA THR A 91 -9.21 -7.67 -1.28
C THR A 91 -9.50 -8.19 0.11
N VAL A 92 -10.67 -8.79 0.29
CA VAL A 92 -11.12 -9.36 1.55
C VAL A 92 -11.52 -10.79 1.30
N ASP A 93 -10.95 -11.72 2.08
CA ASP A 93 -11.38 -13.11 2.08
C ASP A 93 -12.60 -13.26 3.00
N LYS A 94 -13.73 -13.69 2.43
CA LYS A 94 -14.98 -13.90 3.17
C LYS A 94 -14.84 -14.96 4.28
N ASN A 95 -13.93 -15.92 4.14
CA ASN A 95 -13.72 -16.98 5.12
C ASN A 95 -13.07 -16.50 6.42
N LEU A 96 -12.42 -15.34 6.39
CA LEU A 96 -11.76 -14.73 7.56
C LEU A 96 -12.67 -13.74 8.29
N ILE A 97 -13.94 -13.61 7.89
CA ILE A 97 -14.89 -12.68 8.51
C ILE A 97 -15.50 -13.30 9.76
N GLU A 98 -15.13 -12.73 10.90
CA GLU A 98 -15.71 -13.08 12.19
C GLU A 98 -16.89 -12.17 12.55
N VAL A 99 -18.01 -12.76 12.96
CA VAL A 99 -19.24 -12.04 13.30
C VAL A 99 -19.52 -12.10 14.80
N PHE A 100 -19.59 -10.94 15.44
CA PHE A 100 -19.76 -10.83 16.89
C PHE A 100 -21.22 -10.78 17.34
N ALA A 101 -22.14 -10.41 16.44
CA ALA A 101 -23.57 -10.29 16.70
C ALA A 101 -24.29 -11.63 16.47
N LYS A 102 -25.12 -12.05 17.43
CA LYS A 102 -25.93 -13.27 17.29
C LYS A 102 -27.00 -13.07 16.21
N GLY A 103 -27.15 -14.06 15.32
CA GLY A 103 -28.18 -14.07 14.28
C GLY A 103 -27.85 -13.22 13.05
N VAL A 104 -26.61 -12.77 12.92
CA VAL A 104 -26.08 -12.10 11.73
C VAL A 104 -25.04 -13.02 11.09
N ASP A 105 -25.10 -13.19 9.77
CA ASP A 105 -24.12 -13.95 9.01
C ASP A 105 -23.08 -13.03 8.33
N ALA A 106 -22.03 -13.62 7.76
CA ALA A 106 -20.96 -12.87 7.11
C ALA A 106 -21.46 -12.07 5.90
N ASP A 107 -22.37 -12.62 5.10
CA ASP A 107 -22.92 -11.92 3.92
C ASP A 107 -23.75 -10.69 4.32
N THR A 108 -24.51 -10.77 5.41
CA THR A 108 -25.22 -9.61 5.97
C THR A 108 -24.24 -8.53 6.43
N VAL A 109 -23.13 -8.90 7.06
CA VAL A 109 -22.08 -7.94 7.45
C VAL A 109 -21.48 -7.25 6.22
N VAL A 110 -21.17 -8.01 5.17
CA VAL A 110 -20.65 -7.47 3.91
C VAL A 110 -21.65 -6.50 3.27
N LEU A 111 -22.93 -6.86 3.21
CA LEU A 111 -23.99 -5.99 2.69
C LEU A 111 -24.10 -4.68 3.49
N MET A 112 -24.01 -4.75 4.81
CA MET A 112 -24.06 -3.57 5.67
C MET A 112 -22.81 -2.68 5.52
N ALA A 113 -21.64 -3.29 5.33
CA ALA A 113 -20.41 -2.57 5.01
C ALA A 113 -20.50 -1.88 3.63
N ALA A 114 -21.06 -2.56 2.62
CA ALA A 114 -21.29 -2.00 1.29
C ALA A 114 -22.32 -0.86 1.32
N ARG A 115 -23.36 -0.96 2.15
CA ARG A 115 -24.29 0.14 2.45
C ARG A 115 -23.56 1.35 3.03
N ALA A 116 -22.62 1.16 3.94
CA ALA A 116 -21.80 2.24 4.50
C ALA A 116 -20.66 2.73 3.57
N SER A 117 -20.51 2.14 2.39
CA SER A 117 -19.50 2.52 1.38
C SER A 117 -20.09 3.50 0.37
N ARG A 118 -19.26 4.34 -0.25
CA ARG A 118 -19.71 5.13 -1.41
C ARG A 118 -19.93 4.21 -2.60
N THR A 119 -20.93 4.53 -3.43
CA THR A 119 -21.19 3.83 -4.70
C THR A 119 -20.48 4.51 -5.88
N GLU A 120 -20.16 5.80 -5.73
CA GLU A 120 -19.50 6.63 -6.73
C GLU A 120 -18.21 7.22 -6.15
N ASN A 121 -17.19 7.44 -6.99
CA ASN A 121 -15.88 7.96 -6.58
C ASN A 121 -15.30 7.20 -5.37
N GLN A 122 -15.30 5.88 -5.49
CA GLN A 122 -14.89 4.96 -4.44
C GLN A 122 -13.41 5.12 -4.12
N ASP A 123 -13.09 5.13 -2.83
CA ASP A 123 -11.74 4.81 -2.40
C ASP A 123 -11.47 3.30 -2.58
N ALA A 124 -10.22 2.88 -2.41
CA ALA A 124 -9.84 1.47 -2.54
C ALA A 124 -10.62 0.54 -1.58
N ILE A 125 -11.12 1.08 -0.46
CA ILE A 125 -11.86 0.33 0.58
C ILE A 125 -13.29 0.08 0.13
N ASP A 126 -13.95 1.15 -0.29
CA ASP A 126 -15.28 1.15 -0.85
C ASP A 126 -15.35 0.16 -2.02
N ALA A 127 -14.37 0.24 -2.93
CA ALA A 127 -14.29 -0.64 -4.09
C ALA A 127 -14.12 -2.11 -3.69
N ALA A 128 -13.24 -2.41 -2.72
CA ALA A 128 -13.02 -3.77 -2.25
C ALA A 128 -14.30 -4.36 -1.63
N ILE A 129 -14.97 -3.61 -0.75
CA ILE A 129 -16.17 -4.08 -0.05
C ILE A 129 -17.35 -4.24 -1.01
N VAL A 130 -17.60 -3.25 -1.88
CA VAL A 130 -18.68 -3.32 -2.86
C VAL A 130 -18.43 -4.45 -3.88
N GLY A 131 -17.17 -4.71 -4.22
CA GLY A 131 -16.76 -5.83 -5.07
C GLY A 131 -16.95 -7.23 -4.44
N MET A 132 -17.23 -7.32 -3.14
CA MET A 132 -17.57 -8.60 -2.48
C MET A 132 -19.03 -9.01 -2.68
N LEU A 133 -19.88 -8.09 -3.14
CA LEU A 133 -21.26 -8.37 -3.50
C LEU A 133 -21.33 -9.03 -4.88
N ALA A 134 -22.38 -9.83 -5.11
CA ALA A 134 -22.63 -10.41 -6.42
C ALA A 134 -23.01 -9.33 -7.45
N ASP A 135 -23.89 -8.40 -7.04
CA ASP A 135 -24.20 -7.18 -7.79
C ASP A 135 -23.98 -5.95 -6.89
N PRO A 136 -23.12 -4.99 -7.28
CA PRO A 136 -22.94 -3.72 -6.58
C PRO A 136 -24.24 -2.96 -6.27
N LYS A 137 -25.29 -3.15 -7.07
CA LYS A 137 -26.61 -2.52 -6.86
C LYS A 137 -27.29 -3.00 -5.59
N GLU A 138 -26.97 -4.20 -5.09
CA GLU A 138 -27.50 -4.71 -3.82
C GLU A 138 -27.17 -3.79 -2.66
N ALA A 139 -26.06 -3.06 -2.73
CA ALA A 139 -25.65 -2.09 -1.71
C ALA A 139 -26.69 -0.99 -1.47
N ARG A 140 -27.61 -0.73 -2.42
CA ARG A 140 -28.70 0.25 -2.32
C ARG A 140 -30.09 -0.32 -2.63
N ALA A 141 -30.20 -1.62 -2.88
CA ALA A 141 -31.47 -2.25 -3.20
C ALA A 141 -32.44 -2.20 -2.00
N GLY A 142 -33.68 -1.79 -2.26
CA GLY A 142 -34.77 -1.84 -1.28
C GLY A 142 -34.63 -0.86 -0.10
N ILE A 143 -33.74 0.13 -0.19
CA ILE A 143 -33.54 1.15 0.84
C ILE A 143 -33.67 2.56 0.26
N ARG A 144 -34.18 3.48 1.08
CA ARG A 144 -34.18 4.92 0.79
C ARG A 144 -33.10 5.58 1.62
N GLU A 145 -32.07 6.11 0.95
CA GLU A 145 -31.02 6.87 1.62
C GLU A 145 -31.58 8.15 2.25
N VAL A 146 -31.19 8.41 3.50
CA VAL A 146 -31.57 9.62 4.24
C VAL A 146 -30.35 10.53 4.39
N HIS A 147 -29.23 9.97 4.83
CA HIS A 147 -28.01 10.74 5.07
C HIS A 147 -26.76 9.86 5.04
N PHE A 148 -25.75 10.30 4.30
CA PHE A 148 -24.43 9.67 4.27
C PHE A 148 -23.41 10.55 5.00
N LEU A 149 -22.74 9.98 6.00
CA LEU A 149 -21.63 10.60 6.72
C LEU A 149 -20.31 10.20 6.02
N PRO A 150 -19.63 11.15 5.36
CA PRO A 150 -18.39 10.86 4.65
C PRO A 150 -17.21 10.64 5.62
N PHE A 151 -16.14 10.04 5.10
CA PHE A 151 -14.93 9.81 5.87
C PHE A 151 -14.27 11.13 6.28
N ASN A 152 -13.84 11.19 7.53
CA ASN A 152 -13.04 12.27 8.09
C ASN A 152 -11.84 11.66 8.83
N PRO A 153 -10.59 12.13 8.61
CA PRO A 153 -9.40 11.64 9.33
C PRO A 153 -9.50 11.65 10.86
N THR A 154 -10.32 12.54 11.44
CA THR A 154 -10.57 12.58 12.88
C THR A 154 -11.50 11.46 13.34
N ASP A 155 -12.63 11.28 12.65
CA ASP A 155 -13.66 10.29 13.02
C ASP A 155 -13.32 8.87 12.56
N LYS A 156 -12.48 8.76 11.53
CA LYS A 156 -11.98 7.53 10.90
C LYS A 156 -13.08 6.51 10.55
N ARG A 157 -14.27 6.99 10.19
CA ARG A 157 -15.42 6.16 9.81
C ARG A 157 -16.31 6.83 8.77
N THR A 158 -17.10 6.01 8.09
CA THR A 158 -18.24 6.42 7.26
C THR A 158 -19.53 5.82 7.84
N ALA A 159 -20.68 6.41 7.52
CA ALA A 159 -21.96 5.83 7.90
C ALA A 159 -23.06 6.15 6.89
N LEU A 160 -24.01 5.23 6.71
CA LEU A 160 -25.23 5.47 5.95
C LEU A 160 -26.44 5.36 6.88
N THR A 161 -27.29 6.37 6.85
CA THR A 161 -28.63 6.37 7.44
C THR A 161 -29.63 6.16 6.32
N TYR A 162 -30.49 5.16 6.47
CA TYR A 162 -31.47 4.80 5.45
C TYR A 162 -32.79 4.36 6.09
N ILE A 163 -33.85 4.34 5.30
CA ILE A 163 -35.14 3.77 5.64
C ILE A 163 -35.33 2.51 4.80
N ASP A 164 -35.69 1.40 5.42
CA ASP A 164 -35.93 0.13 4.73
C ASP A 164 -37.32 0.09 4.06
N GLY A 165 -37.63 -1.01 3.38
CA GLY A 165 -38.93 -1.22 2.75
C GLY A 165 -40.13 -1.30 3.72
N GLU A 166 -39.87 -1.51 5.02
CA GLU A 166 -40.89 -1.51 6.08
C GLU A 166 -41.11 -0.10 6.67
N GLY A 167 -40.37 0.90 6.20
CA GLY A 167 -40.44 2.27 6.70
C GLY A 167 -39.64 2.51 7.98
N LYS A 168 -38.84 1.54 8.43
CA LYS A 168 -38.01 1.66 9.62
C LYS A 168 -36.67 2.30 9.29
N MET A 169 -36.24 3.22 10.15
CA MET A 169 -34.94 3.89 10.01
C MET A 169 -33.82 3.04 10.60
N HIS A 170 -32.72 2.93 9.85
CA HIS A 170 -31.52 2.22 10.24
C HIS A 170 -30.28 3.08 9.98
N ARG A 171 -29.21 2.80 10.74
CA ARG A 171 -27.88 3.37 10.49
C ARG A 171 -26.83 2.27 10.54
N VAL A 172 -25.99 2.24 9.53
CA VAL A 172 -24.83 1.34 9.42
C VAL A 172 -23.55 2.17 9.29
N SER A 173 -22.44 1.68 9.83
CA SER A 173 -21.16 2.41 9.81
C SER A 173 -20.00 1.45 9.63
N LYS A 174 -18.95 1.89 8.93
CA LYS A 174 -17.67 1.19 8.80
C LYS A 174 -16.53 2.16 9.10
N GLY A 175 -15.40 1.66 9.60
CA GLY A 175 -14.27 2.52 9.94
C GLY A 175 -13.19 1.80 10.73
N ALA A 176 -12.28 2.58 11.30
CA ALA A 176 -11.23 2.08 12.18
C ALA A 176 -11.86 1.28 13.35
N PRO A 177 -11.36 0.07 13.66
CA PRO A 177 -11.98 -0.80 14.66
C PRO A 177 -12.18 -0.13 16.01
N GLU A 178 -11.18 0.60 16.50
CA GLU A 178 -11.23 1.34 17.77
C GLU A 178 -12.36 2.38 17.79
N GLN A 179 -12.58 3.08 16.68
CA GLN A 179 -13.61 4.11 16.56
C GLN A 179 -15.01 3.49 16.47
N ILE A 180 -15.15 2.37 15.77
CA ILE A 180 -16.43 1.65 15.70
C ILE A 180 -16.75 0.99 17.05
N LEU A 181 -15.75 0.46 17.74
CA LEU A 181 -15.91 -0.15 19.05
C LEU A 181 -16.37 0.85 20.11
N ASN A 182 -15.91 2.11 20.04
CA ASN A 182 -16.39 3.19 20.90
C ASN A 182 -17.88 3.51 20.71
N LEU A 183 -18.49 3.11 19.59
CA LEU A 183 -19.93 3.26 19.34
C LEU A 183 -20.74 2.07 19.87
N ALA A 184 -20.10 0.95 20.19
CA ALA A 184 -20.77 -0.27 20.60
C ALA A 184 -21.17 -0.22 22.08
N HIS A 185 -22.47 -0.42 22.36
CA HIS A 185 -23.01 -0.50 23.72
C HIS A 185 -22.39 -1.64 24.56
N ASN A 186 -21.93 -2.71 23.90
CA ASN A 186 -21.32 -3.89 24.51
C ASN A 186 -19.80 -3.95 24.30
N LYS A 187 -19.14 -2.80 24.18
CA LYS A 187 -17.69 -2.64 23.99
C LYS A 187 -16.87 -3.60 24.87
N SER A 188 -17.13 -3.64 26.18
CA SER A 188 -16.34 -4.45 27.12
C SER A 188 -16.45 -5.96 26.89
N GLU A 189 -17.54 -6.46 26.32
CA GLU A 189 -17.69 -7.88 25.98
C GLU A 189 -16.92 -8.25 24.71
N ILE A 190 -16.88 -7.32 23.75
CA ILE A 190 -16.19 -7.50 22.47
C ILE A 190 -14.68 -7.36 22.64
N GLU A 191 -14.22 -6.38 23.43
CA GLU A 191 -12.79 -6.19 23.74
C GLU A 191 -12.15 -7.42 24.39
N ARG A 192 -12.93 -8.20 25.13
CA ARG A 192 -12.47 -9.41 25.82
C ARG A 192 -12.50 -10.66 24.95
N ARG A 193 -13.06 -10.59 23.73
CA ARG A 193 -13.05 -11.73 22.82
C ARG A 193 -11.76 -11.72 22.01
N GLU A 194 -10.97 -12.75 22.20
CA GLU A 194 -9.90 -13.09 21.28
C GLU A 194 -10.51 -13.72 20.02
N VAL A 195 -10.00 -13.33 18.85
CA VAL A 195 -10.38 -13.98 17.59
C VAL A 195 -9.78 -15.40 17.65
N PRO A 196 -10.60 -16.46 17.53
CA PRO A 196 -10.08 -17.83 17.57
C PRO A 196 -8.97 -18.04 16.55
N GLU A 197 -7.99 -18.91 16.81
CA GLU A 197 -7.02 -19.33 15.79
C GLU A 197 -7.76 -19.99 14.61
N GLY A 198 -8.07 -19.20 13.58
CA GLY A 198 -8.47 -19.72 12.28
C GLY A 198 -7.36 -20.57 11.67
N THR A 199 -7.73 -21.60 10.90
CA THR A 199 -6.83 -22.58 10.28
C THR A 199 -5.61 -21.91 9.62
N LYS A 200 -4.43 -22.25 10.12
CA LYS A 200 -3.13 -21.68 9.76
C LYS A 200 -2.76 -21.91 8.30
N GLU A 201 -2.76 -20.85 7.50
CA GLU A 201 -1.82 -20.70 6.37
C GLU A 201 -0.80 -19.56 6.59
N SER A 202 -0.88 -18.87 7.73
CA SER A 202 0.09 -17.88 8.18
C SER A 202 0.82 -18.41 9.41
N ALA A 203 2.15 -18.43 9.39
CA ALA A 203 3.00 -18.86 10.50
C ALA A 203 3.07 -17.82 11.64
N GLY A 204 1.93 -17.24 12.02
CA GLY A 204 1.78 -16.24 13.08
C GLY A 204 1.19 -16.81 14.37
N GLY A 205 1.44 -16.11 15.49
CA GLY A 205 0.84 -16.39 16.80
C GLY A 205 -0.66 -16.03 16.90
N PRO A 206 -1.24 -16.00 18.12
CA PRO A 206 -2.67 -15.77 18.32
C PRO A 206 -3.12 -14.41 17.79
N TRP A 207 -4.32 -14.37 17.21
CA TRP A 207 -4.93 -13.16 16.65
C TRP A 207 -5.36 -12.20 17.77
N GLN A 208 -4.62 -11.10 17.96
CA GLN A 208 -5.11 -9.93 18.70
C GLN A 208 -6.01 -9.09 17.79
N PHE A 209 -6.94 -8.31 18.36
CA PHE A 209 -7.75 -7.35 17.60
C PHE A 209 -6.82 -6.39 16.82
N ILE A 210 -6.58 -6.62 15.52
CA ILE A 210 -5.53 -5.90 14.79
C ILE A 210 -6.05 -4.53 14.32
N GLY A 211 -6.09 -3.59 15.25
CA GLY A 211 -5.82 -2.19 14.97
C GLY A 211 -4.31 -1.87 15.00
N ASP A 212 -3.45 -2.89 15.14
CA ASP A 212 -2.02 -2.66 15.32
C ASP A 212 -1.30 -2.43 13.97
N GLN A 213 -1.00 -1.16 13.73
CA GLN A 213 -0.31 -0.69 12.52
C GLN A 213 1.12 -1.24 12.42
N LEU A 214 1.74 -1.57 13.56
CA LEU A 214 3.08 -2.15 13.61
C LEU A 214 3.08 -3.61 13.15
N ALA A 215 2.12 -4.41 13.61
CA ALA A 215 1.97 -5.79 13.17
C ALA A 215 1.75 -5.88 11.65
N ILE A 216 0.91 -5.00 11.10
CA ILE A 216 0.70 -4.89 9.66
C ILE A 216 2.00 -4.51 8.95
N GLY A 217 2.72 -3.51 9.46
CA GLY A 217 4.01 -3.10 8.91
C GLY A 217 5.00 -4.27 8.84
N LYS A 218 5.15 -5.01 9.94
CA LYS A 218 6.05 -6.17 10.02
C LYS A 218 5.66 -7.28 9.05
N GLU A 219 4.38 -7.63 8.95
CA GLU A 219 3.94 -8.67 8.02
C GLU A 219 4.12 -8.25 6.55
N THR A 220 3.84 -6.98 6.21
CA THR A 220 4.15 -6.44 4.88
C THR A 220 5.65 -6.49 4.60
N GLY A 221 6.48 -6.00 5.52
CA GLY A 221 7.94 -6.00 5.39
C GLY A 221 8.51 -7.41 5.20
N ARG A 222 8.02 -8.38 5.99
CA ARG A 222 8.39 -9.80 5.86
C ARG A 222 8.09 -10.34 4.46
N ARG A 223 6.91 -10.05 3.90
CA ARG A 223 6.52 -10.51 2.55
C ARG A 223 7.32 -9.83 1.44
N LEU A 224 7.71 -8.58 1.64
CA LEU A 224 8.52 -7.82 0.69
C LEU A 224 10.02 -8.07 0.82
N GLY A 225 10.47 -8.84 1.83
CA GLY A 225 11.88 -9.07 2.11
C GLY A 225 12.62 -7.88 2.72
N MET A 226 11.89 -6.91 3.28
CA MET A 226 12.45 -5.71 3.91
C MET A 226 12.88 -5.93 5.37
N GLY A 227 12.59 -7.10 5.94
CA GLY A 227 12.80 -7.38 7.35
C GLY A 227 11.59 -7.05 8.23
N THR A 228 11.74 -7.27 9.54
CA THR A 228 10.68 -7.10 10.54
C THR A 228 11.15 -6.30 11.75
N ASN A 229 12.36 -5.73 11.71
CA ASN A 229 12.91 -4.91 12.77
C ASN A 229 12.30 -3.49 12.73
N MET A 230 10.99 -3.44 12.94
CA MET A 230 10.19 -2.23 12.86
C MET A 230 9.69 -1.80 14.24
N TYR A 231 9.55 -0.49 14.43
CA TYR A 231 9.18 0.13 15.70
C TYR A 231 8.01 1.10 15.54
N PRO A 232 7.20 1.33 16.59
CA PRO A 232 6.19 2.38 16.54
C PRO A 232 6.89 3.75 16.51
N SER A 233 6.35 4.72 15.77
CA SER A 233 6.95 6.06 15.71
C SER A 233 6.98 6.77 17.07
N SER A 234 6.14 6.37 18.03
CA SER A 234 6.23 6.83 19.42
C SER A 234 7.55 6.49 20.09
N ALA A 235 8.26 5.45 19.62
CA ALA A 235 9.58 5.10 20.11
C ALA A 235 10.63 6.18 19.80
N LEU A 236 10.47 6.90 18.69
CA LEU A 236 11.33 8.03 18.32
C LEU A 236 11.09 9.27 19.18
N LEU A 237 9.93 9.35 19.85
CA LEU A 237 9.54 10.48 20.70
C LEU A 237 9.92 10.30 22.17
N GLY A 238 10.62 9.21 22.52
CA GLY A 238 11.00 8.90 23.90
C GLY A 238 9.82 8.54 24.82
N GLN A 239 8.63 8.32 24.26
CA GLN A 239 7.40 7.99 25.01
C GLN A 239 7.14 6.47 25.01
N ASN A 240 8.14 5.68 25.39
CA ASN A 240 8.02 4.22 25.40
C ASN A 240 7.67 3.67 26.78
N LYS A 241 6.81 2.65 26.79
CA LYS A 241 6.53 1.79 27.96
C LYS A 241 7.45 0.55 28.03
N ASP A 242 8.25 0.32 26.99
CA ASP A 242 9.13 -0.84 26.86
C ASP A 242 10.58 -0.46 27.21
N GLU A 243 11.09 -0.99 28.33
CA GLU A 243 12.41 -0.67 28.89
C GLU A 243 13.56 -1.08 27.95
N SER A 244 13.35 -2.09 27.09
CA SER A 244 14.37 -2.57 26.16
C SER A 244 14.65 -1.60 25.01
N ILE A 245 13.64 -0.85 24.58
CA ILE A 245 13.72 0.15 23.50
C ILE A 245 14.18 1.51 24.06
N ALA A 246 13.87 1.78 25.33
CA ALA A 246 14.30 3.01 26.02
C ALA A 246 15.82 3.08 26.30
N ALA A 247 16.53 1.95 26.20
CA ALA A 247 17.97 1.85 26.46
C ALA A 247 18.86 2.25 25.27
N LEU A 248 18.32 2.30 24.04
CA LEU A 248 19.08 2.67 22.85
C LEU A 248 18.92 4.16 22.52
N PRO A 249 20.00 4.86 22.15
CA PRO A 249 19.91 6.19 21.56
C PRO A 249 19.01 6.17 20.32
N VAL A 250 18.22 7.24 20.12
CA VAL A 250 17.27 7.34 19.00
C VAL A 250 17.97 7.23 17.65
N ASP A 251 19.18 7.77 17.52
CA ASP A 251 19.96 7.72 16.28
C ASP A 251 20.34 6.28 15.90
N GLU A 252 20.77 5.48 16.88
CA GLU A 252 21.10 4.06 16.69
C GLU A 252 19.85 3.23 16.41
N LEU A 253 18.71 3.60 16.99
CA LEU A 253 17.42 2.99 16.70
C LEU A 253 16.98 3.25 15.25
N ILE A 254 17.17 4.47 14.75
CA ILE A 254 16.86 4.83 13.36
C ILE A 254 17.75 4.07 12.38
N GLU A 255 19.04 4.00 12.65
CA GLU A 255 20.01 3.31 11.78
C GLU A 255 19.75 1.80 11.68
N LYS A 256 19.31 1.17 12.77
CA LYS A 256 19.04 -0.27 12.82
C LYS A 256 17.63 -0.67 12.42
N ALA A 257 16.71 0.28 12.30
CA ALA A 257 15.30 -0.01 12.02
C ALA A 257 15.05 -0.23 10.54
N ASP A 258 14.30 -1.29 10.22
CA ASP A 258 13.81 -1.58 8.86
C ASP A 258 12.60 -0.68 8.50
N GLY A 259 11.97 -0.06 9.50
CA GLY A 259 10.82 0.81 9.29
C GLY A 259 10.13 1.28 10.57
N PHE A 260 9.27 2.28 10.41
CA PHE A 260 8.48 2.87 11.50
C PHE A 260 6.99 2.84 11.19
N ALA A 261 6.19 2.49 12.20
CA ALA A 261 4.72 2.52 12.12
C ALA A 261 4.18 3.71 12.91
N ALA A 262 3.65 4.71 12.21
CA ALA A 262 3.08 5.90 12.82
C ALA A 262 1.61 5.67 13.17
N SER A 263 1.25 5.76 14.47
CA SER A 263 -0.08 5.50 15.06
C SER A 263 -1.29 6.23 14.43
N SER A 264 -1.09 7.06 13.42
CA SER A 264 -2.13 7.88 12.80
C SER A 264 -2.74 7.31 11.51
N LEU A 265 -2.24 6.22 10.92
CA LEU A 265 -2.70 5.77 9.59
C LEU A 265 -3.24 4.33 9.55
N VAL A 266 -4.57 4.29 9.52
CA VAL A 266 -5.54 3.25 9.12
C VAL A 266 -5.01 1.80 9.00
N PRO A 267 -5.21 0.97 10.03
CA PRO A 267 -5.24 -0.48 9.92
C PRO A 267 -6.65 -0.95 9.53
N PHE A 268 -6.73 -1.82 8.51
CA PHE A 268 -7.96 -2.47 8.05
C PHE A 268 -8.31 -3.64 8.93
N HIS A 269 -9.45 -3.55 9.62
CA HIS A 269 -10.34 -4.67 9.86
C HIS A 269 -11.77 -4.15 9.68
N VAL A 270 -12.60 -4.85 8.90
CA VAL A 270 -14.03 -4.56 8.79
C VAL A 270 -14.71 -5.08 10.05
N PHE A 271 -14.65 -4.31 11.14
CA PHE A 271 -15.50 -4.53 12.30
C PHE A 271 -16.79 -3.75 12.10
N LEU A 272 -17.88 -4.44 11.79
CA LEU A 272 -19.22 -3.88 11.86
C LEU A 272 -19.92 -4.41 13.10
N ASN A 273 -19.94 -3.61 14.16
CA ASN A 273 -20.87 -3.81 15.26
C ASN A 273 -22.22 -3.23 14.87
N LEU A 274 -23.19 -4.09 14.53
CA LEU A 274 -24.59 -3.70 14.49
C LEU A 274 -25.25 -3.90 15.85
N LYS A 275 -25.46 -2.79 16.54
CA LYS A 275 -26.73 -2.52 17.21
C LYS A 275 -26.84 -1.02 17.50
N LEU A 276 -27.45 -0.28 16.57
CA LEU A 276 -28.10 0.99 16.87
C LEU A 276 -29.56 0.85 16.47
N THR A 277 -30.28 0.04 17.25
CA THR A 277 -31.72 0.21 17.38
C THR A 277 -31.92 1.51 18.17
N VAL A 278 -31.90 2.66 17.47
CA VAL A 278 -32.51 3.86 18.03
C VAL A 278 -34.01 3.68 17.84
N GLN A 279 -34.64 2.99 18.79
CA GLN A 279 -36.05 3.23 19.06
C GLN A 279 -36.15 4.66 19.60
N LEU A 280 -36.76 5.54 18.82
CA LEU A 280 -37.68 6.54 19.35
C LEU A 280 -39.07 6.18 18.86
#